data_AF-A0A354FHP2-F1
#
_entry.id   AF-A0A354FHP2-F1
#
_cell.length_a   1.000
_cell.length_b   1.000
_cell.length_c   1.000
_cell.angle_alpha   90.00
_cell.angle_beta   90.00
_cell.angle_gamma   90.00
#
_symmetry.space_group_name_H-M   'P 1'
#
loop_
_entity.id
_entity.type
_entity.pdbx_description
1 polymer ?
#
loop_
_entity_poly.entity_id
_entity_poly.type
_entity_poly.pdbx_seq_one_letter_code
_entity_poly.pdbx_strand_id
1 'polypeptide(L)'
;MAFAVLLVILFIGVFASVISPTDPYDLAVVDVMDSRLPPGTEGYTGMTFWLGTDGAGRDLLSAIFYGLRTSLGVGVVSGLIALCIGGAVGLIAAYFGGKTETLIMRVVDLQLSFPAI
;
A
#
# COMPACT_ATOMS: atom_id res chain seq x y z
N MET A 1 16.80 -7.98 13.13
CA MET A 1 16.79 -6.84 12.17
C MET A 1 15.46 -6.73 11.43
N ALA A 2 14.94 -7.78 10.78
CA ALA A 2 13.69 -7.72 10.00
C ALA A 2 12.46 -7.20 10.79
N PHE A 3 12.27 -7.65 12.04
CA PHE A 3 11.15 -7.19 12.88
C PHE A 3 11.23 -5.70 13.21
N ALA A 4 12.44 -5.18 13.47
CA ALA A 4 12.65 -3.76 13.76
C ALA A 4 12.35 -2.89 12.53
N VAL A 5 12.76 -3.32 11.33
CA VAL A 5 12.45 -2.65 10.07
C VAL A 5 10.93 -2.61 9.84
N LEU A 6 10.24 -3.71 10.11
CA LEU A 6 8.78 -3.79 9.99
C LEU A 6 8.07 -2.82 10.95
N LEU A 7 8.53 -2.72 12.20
CA LEU A 7 7.99 -1.77 13.17
C LEU A 7 8.19 -0.31 12.72
N VAL A 8 9.35 0.02 12.16
CA VAL A 8 9.63 1.36 11.62
C VAL A 8 8.71 1.67 10.43
N ILE A 9 8.51 0.72 9.52
CA ILE A 9 7.61 0.89 8.38
C ILE A 9 6.17 1.10 8.84
N LEU A 10 5.70 0.30 9.81
CA LEU A 10 4.37 0.48 10.41
C LEU A 10 4.23 1.85 11.07
N PHE A 11 5.25 2.28 11.81
CA PHE A 11 5.25 3.59 12.46
C PHE A 11 5.17 4.73 11.43
N ILE A 12 6.00 4.70 10.39
CA ILE A 12 5.97 5.70 9.31
C ILE A 12 4.63 5.71 8.58
N GLY A 13 4.04 4.54 8.31
CA GLY A 13 2.75 4.45 7.63
C GLY A 13 1.58 4.98 8.47
N VAL A 14 1.55 4.67 9.77
CA VAL A 14 0.48 5.15 10.68
C VAL A 14 0.60 6.64 10.93
N PHE A 15 1.82 7.13 11.16
CA PHE A 15 2.10 8.54 11.44
C PHE A 15 2.43 9.34 10.19
N ALA A 16 2.16 8.81 9.00
CA ALA A 16 2.50 9.44 7.72
C ALA A 16 2.01 10.88 7.63
N SER A 17 0.77 11.15 8.06
CA SER A 17 0.17 12.49 8.00
C SER A 17 0.73 13.50 9.01
N VAL A 18 1.47 13.05 10.01
CA VAL A 18 2.13 13.92 11.01
C VAL A 18 3.61 14.10 10.68
N ILE A 19 4.24 13.09 10.06
CA ILE A 19 5.66 13.08 9.73
C ILE A 19 5.93 13.71 8.35
N SER A 20 4.97 13.66 7.42
CA SER A 20 5.11 14.26 6.09
C SER A 20 5.21 15.79 6.18
N PRO A 21 6.24 16.41 5.54
CA PRO A 21 6.35 17.86 5.45
C PRO A 21 5.14 18.55 4.82
N THR A 22 4.51 17.92 3.84
CA THR A 22 3.40 18.47 3.06
C THR A 22 2.36 17.39 2.77
N ASP A 23 1.10 17.74 2.60
CA ASP A 23 0.09 16.82 2.07
C ASP A 23 0.19 16.74 0.54
N PRO A 24 0.62 15.61 -0.05
CA PRO A 24 0.75 15.46 -1.49
C PRO A 24 -0.60 15.37 -2.23
N TYR A 25 -1.72 15.23 -1.50
CA TYR A 25 -3.07 15.25 -2.06
C TYR A 25 -3.72 16.63 -2.03
N ASP A 26 -3.13 17.61 -1.35
CA ASP A 26 -3.62 18.98 -1.36
C ASP A 26 -3.14 19.72 -2.59
N LEU A 27 -4.03 19.86 -3.58
CA LEU A 27 -3.78 20.56 -4.84
C LEU A 27 -3.50 22.06 -4.65
N ALA A 28 -3.80 22.65 -3.48
CA ALA A 28 -3.49 24.05 -3.21
C ALA A 28 -1.99 24.28 -2.92
N VAL A 29 -1.27 23.22 -2.53
CA VAL A 29 0.17 23.28 -2.20
C VAL A 29 1.03 22.74 -3.35
N VAL A 30 0.42 22.08 -4.33
CA VAL A 30 1.09 21.50 -5.49
C VAL A 30 1.20 22.53 -6.60
N ASP A 31 2.41 22.98 -6.89
CA ASP A 31 2.70 23.92 -7.97
C ASP A 31 3.45 23.21 -9.11
N VAL A 32 2.92 23.34 -10.34
CA VAL A 32 3.56 22.80 -11.55
C VAL A 32 4.91 23.47 -11.82
N MET A 33 5.13 24.69 -11.31
CA MET A 33 6.42 25.38 -11.40
C MET A 33 7.54 24.66 -10.66
N ASP A 34 7.20 23.88 -9.64
CA ASP A 34 8.12 23.04 -8.88
C ASP A 34 8.23 21.60 -9.45
N SER A 35 7.86 21.38 -10.72
CA SER A 35 7.91 20.05 -11.36
C SER A 35 9.34 19.55 -11.59
N ARG A 36 9.61 18.29 -11.22
CA ARG A 36 10.89 17.58 -11.44
C ARG A 36 12.12 18.27 -10.84
N LEU A 37 11.95 18.89 -9.68
CA LEU A 37 13.04 19.46 -8.93
C LEU A 37 13.99 18.35 -8.43
N PRO A 38 15.31 18.53 -8.54
CA PRO A 38 16.26 17.54 -8.04
C PRO A 38 16.25 17.48 -6.51
N PRO A 39 16.65 16.34 -5.92
CA PRO A 39 16.63 16.16 -4.46
C PRO A 39 17.51 17.20 -3.75
N GLY A 40 16.99 17.75 -2.65
CA GLY A 40 17.68 18.76 -1.84
C GLY A 40 17.53 20.20 -2.36
N THR A 41 16.67 20.44 -3.35
CA THR A 41 16.39 21.81 -3.82
C THR A 41 15.26 22.46 -3.05
N GLU A 42 15.38 23.78 -2.88
CA GLU A 42 14.30 24.62 -2.37
C GLU A 42 13.34 24.94 -3.52
N GLY A 43 12.06 24.67 -3.31
CA GLY A 43 10.99 25.01 -4.23
C GLY A 43 10.71 26.51 -4.27
N TYR A 44 9.84 26.90 -5.19
CA TYR A 44 9.36 28.26 -5.37
C TYR A 44 8.67 28.82 -4.11
N THR A 45 8.07 27.95 -3.31
CA THR A 45 7.43 28.27 -2.02
C THR A 45 8.41 28.36 -0.84
N GLY A 46 9.71 28.17 -1.07
CA GLY A 46 10.75 28.16 -0.02
C GLY A 46 10.79 26.87 0.81
N MET A 47 10.06 25.83 0.40
CA MET A 47 10.12 24.51 1.02
C MET A 47 11.27 23.68 0.45
N THR A 48 12.03 23.01 1.30
CA THR A 48 13.10 22.11 0.86
C THR A 48 12.56 20.73 0.51
N PHE A 49 12.66 20.32 -0.75
CA PHE A 49 12.25 18.99 -1.22
C PHE A 49 13.40 17.99 -1.07
N TRP A 50 13.43 17.25 0.03
CA TRP A 50 14.49 16.29 0.37
C TRP A 50 14.71 15.20 -0.68
N LEU A 51 13.61 14.65 -1.22
CA LEU A 51 13.63 13.63 -2.27
C LEU A 51 13.28 14.21 -3.65
N GLY A 52 13.16 15.53 -3.76
CA GLY A 52 12.72 16.22 -4.97
C GLY A 52 11.19 16.14 -5.15
N THR A 53 10.74 16.55 -6.33
CA THR A 53 9.32 16.59 -6.67
C THR A 53 8.98 15.69 -7.85
N ASP A 54 7.72 15.27 -7.94
CA ASP A 54 7.22 14.52 -9.08
C ASP A 54 6.91 15.41 -10.30
N GLY A 55 6.37 14.80 -11.37
CA GLY A 55 6.00 15.52 -12.59
C GLY A 55 4.89 16.57 -12.42
N ALA A 56 4.18 16.56 -11.31
CA ALA A 56 3.16 17.54 -10.96
C ALA A 56 3.65 18.58 -9.94
N GLY A 57 4.87 18.46 -9.41
CA GLY A 57 5.41 19.33 -8.36
C GLY A 57 5.09 18.87 -6.93
N ARG A 58 4.66 17.62 -6.74
CA ARG A 58 4.40 17.04 -5.40
C ARG A 58 5.69 16.60 -4.72
N ASP A 59 5.82 16.84 -3.43
CA ASP A 59 6.93 16.32 -2.62
C ASP A 59 6.96 14.79 -2.66
N LEU A 60 8.06 14.23 -3.19
CA LEU A 60 8.21 12.79 -3.36
C LEU A 60 8.30 12.07 -2.01
N LEU A 61 8.89 12.70 -0.99
CA LEU A 61 9.02 12.12 0.35
C LEU A 61 7.64 11.92 0.98
N SER A 62 6.83 12.98 0.98
CA SER A 62 5.46 12.92 1.48
C SER A 62 4.60 11.94 0.68
N ALA A 63 4.74 11.91 -0.65
CA ALA A 63 4.03 10.95 -1.50
C ALA A 63 4.36 9.49 -1.14
N ILE A 64 5.63 9.18 -0.82
CA ILE A 64 6.04 7.85 -0.37
C ILE A 64 5.41 7.49 0.97
N PHE A 65 5.40 8.39 1.96
CA PHE A 65 4.82 8.11 3.28
C PHE A 65 3.30 7.91 3.22
N TYR A 66 2.59 8.74 2.46
CA TYR A 66 1.16 8.57 2.23
C TYR A 66 0.84 7.31 1.40
N GLY A 67 1.67 7.00 0.39
CA GLY A 67 1.58 5.76 -0.37
C GLY A 67 1.77 4.53 0.50
N LEU A 68 2.71 4.59 1.46
CA LEU A 68 2.96 3.53 2.43
C LEU A 68 1.74 3.29 3.32
N ARG A 69 1.13 4.34 3.88
CA ARG A 69 -0.12 4.26 4.67
C ARG A 69 -1.22 3.55 3.90
N THR A 70 -1.44 3.96 2.65
CA THR A 70 -2.49 3.40 1.79
C THR A 70 -2.21 1.94 1.47
N SER A 71 -0.96 1.60 1.14
CA SER A 71 -0.56 0.23 0.81
C SER A 71 -0.72 -0.73 2.00
N LEU A 72 -0.35 -0.29 3.21
CA LEU A 72 -0.56 -1.04 4.43
C LEU A 72 -2.05 -1.26 4.70
N GLY A 73 -2.88 -0.23 4.55
CA GLY A 73 -4.33 -0.33 4.69
C GLY A 73 -4.95 -1.33 3.71
N VAL A 74 -4.61 -1.22 2.43
CA VAL A 74 -5.09 -2.14 1.39
C VAL A 74 -4.61 -3.58 1.64
N GLY A 75 -3.36 -3.78 2.06
CA GLY A 75 -2.82 -5.11 2.38
C GLY A 75 -3.56 -5.77 3.54
N VAL A 76 -3.81 -5.02 4.63
CA VAL A 76 -4.55 -5.54 5.79
C VAL A 76 -6.00 -5.85 5.43
N VAL A 77 -6.70 -4.93 4.76
CA VAL A 77 -8.10 -5.11 4.39
C VAL A 77 -8.28 -6.26 3.39
N SER A 78 -7.44 -6.34 2.37
CA SER A 78 -7.49 -7.44 1.40
C SER A 78 -7.18 -8.78 2.05
N GLY A 79 -6.20 -8.84 2.96
CA GLY A 79 -5.89 -10.03 3.76
C GLY A 79 -7.06 -10.48 4.64
N LEU A 80 -7.74 -9.54 5.31
CA LEU A 80 -8.93 -9.85 6.12
C LEU A 80 -10.07 -10.38 5.27
N ILE A 81 -10.33 -9.78 4.11
CA ILE A 81 -11.36 -10.25 3.17
C ILE A 81 -11.02 -11.65 2.68
N ALA A 82 -9.77 -11.89 2.27
CA ALA A 82 -9.30 -13.21 1.83
C ALA A 82 -9.43 -14.25 2.94
N LEU A 83 -9.10 -13.90 4.19
CA LEU A 83 -9.24 -14.78 5.35
C LEU A 83 -10.71 -15.09 5.64
N CYS A 84 -11.59 -14.10 5.61
CA CYS A 84 -13.02 -14.30 5.86
C CYS A 84 -13.67 -15.19 4.80
N ILE A 85 -13.43 -14.90 3.51
CA ILE A 85 -14.01 -15.65 2.40
C ILE A 85 -13.38 -17.03 2.31
N GLY A 86 -12.05 -17.10 2.25
CA GLY A 86 -11.31 -18.36 2.16
C GLY A 86 -11.53 -19.24 3.39
N GLY A 87 -11.59 -18.64 4.57
CA GLY A 87 -11.92 -19.33 5.82
C GLY A 87 -13.34 -19.87 5.82
N ALA A 88 -14.34 -19.10 5.41
CA ALA A 88 -15.72 -19.56 5.33
C ALA A 88 -15.86 -20.73 4.32
N VAL A 89 -15.29 -20.59 3.13
CA VAL A 89 -15.31 -21.64 2.10
C VAL A 89 -14.55 -22.89 2.58
N GLY A 90 -13.38 -22.71 3.21
CA GLY A 90 -12.60 -23.81 3.77
C GLY A 90 -13.31 -24.55 4.91
N LEU A 91 -14.00 -23.82 5.80
CA LEU A 91 -14.82 -24.42 6.86
C LEU A 91 -16.01 -25.20 6.30
N ILE A 92 -16.66 -24.70 5.25
CA ILE A 92 -17.74 -25.41 4.56
C ILE A 92 -17.22 -26.71 3.92
N ALA A 93 -16.06 -26.66 3.26
CA ALA A 93 -15.42 -27.84 2.69
C ALA A 93 -15.11 -28.89 3.78
N ALA A 94 -14.53 -28.44 4.89
CA ALA A 94 -14.15 -29.30 6.01
C ALA A 94 -15.35 -29.91 6.76
N TYR A 95 -16.44 -29.15 6.93
CA TYR A 95 -17.62 -29.61 7.68
C TYR A 95 -18.46 -30.63 6.92
N PHE A 96 -18.75 -30.37 5.63
CA PHE A 96 -19.59 -31.27 4.83
C PHE A 96 -18.83 -32.46 4.27
N GLY A 97 -17.53 -32.30 3.98
CA GLY A 97 -16.66 -33.35 3.45
C GLY A 97 -17.11 -33.94 2.09
N GLY A 98 -16.25 -34.76 1.49
CA GLY A 98 -16.62 -35.58 0.33
C GLY A 98 -16.83 -34.78 -0.96
N LYS A 99 -18.06 -34.71 -1.49
CA LYS A 99 -18.32 -34.14 -2.83
C LYS A 99 -18.14 -32.62 -2.87
N THR A 100 -18.54 -31.90 -1.81
CA THR A 100 -18.38 -30.44 -1.70
C THR A 100 -16.91 -30.05 -1.56
N GLU A 101 -16.17 -30.78 -0.73
CA GLU A 101 -14.72 -30.65 -0.58
C GLU A 101 -13.99 -30.85 -1.91
N THR A 102 -14.31 -31.94 -2.63
CA THR A 102 -13.70 -32.24 -3.93
C THR A 102 -13.95 -31.13 -4.95
N LEU A 103 -15.16 -30.56 -4.98
CA LEU A 103 -15.52 -29.49 -5.91
C LEU A 103 -14.79 -28.19 -5.57
N ILE A 104 -14.66 -27.84 -4.29
CA ILE A 104 -13.94 -26.65 -3.84
C ILE A 104 -12.44 -26.77 -4.15
N MET A 105 -11.83 -27.90 -3.79
CA MET A 105 -10.41 -28.17 -4.07
C MET A 105 -10.11 -28.13 -5.57
N ARG A 106 -11.00 -28.66 -6.42
CA ARG A 106 -10.88 -28.59 -7.89
C ARG A 106 -10.81 -27.15 -8.41
N VAL A 107 -11.62 -26.24 -7.87
CA VAL A 107 -11.60 -24.82 -8.28
C VAL A 107 -10.29 -24.16 -7.85
N VAL A 108 -9.81 -24.46 -6.64
CA VAL A 108 -8.52 -23.96 -6.14
C VAL A 108 -7.36 -24.46 -6.99
N ASP A 109 -7.33 -25.75 -7.31
CA ASP A 109 -6.29 -26.35 -8.16
C ASP A 109 -6.31 -25.73 -9.56
N LEU A 110 -7.49 -25.49 -10.14
CA LEU A 110 -7.63 -24.77 -11.40
C LEU A 110 -7.07 -23.35 -11.30
N GLN A 111 -7.37 -22.62 -10.23
CA GLN A 111 -6.85 -21.27 -10.04
C GLN A 111 -5.32 -21.26 -9.90
N LEU A 112 -4.74 -22.20 -9.16
CA LEU A 112 -3.29 -22.36 -9.00
C LEU A 112 -2.60 -22.88 -10.26
N SER A 113 -3.34 -23.54 -11.15
CA SER A 113 -2.81 -24.02 -12.43
C SER A 113 -2.58 -22.88 -13.44
N PHE A 114 -3.25 -21.73 -13.26
CA PHE A 114 -2.94 -20.54 -14.04
C PHE A 114 -1.65 -19.92 -13.51
N PRO A 115 -0.60 -19.79 -14.35
CA PRO A 115 0.61 -19.11 -13.94
C PRO A 115 0.27 -17.66 -13.55
N ALA A 116 0.80 -17.20 -12.41
CA ALA A 116 0.53 -15.86 -11.89
C ALA A 116 1.25 -14.74 -12.68
N ILE A 117 1.69 -15.02 -13.91
CA ILE A 117 2.45 -14.14 -14.80
C ILE A 117 2.05 -14.34 -16.26
#